data_AF-A0A917TTH6-F1
#
_entry.id   AF-A0A917TTH6-F1
#
_cell.length_a   1.000
_cell.length_b   1.000
_cell.length_c   1.000
_cell.angle_alpha   90.00
_cell.angle_beta   90.00
_cell.angle_gamma   90.00
#
_symmetry.space_group_name_H-M   'P 1'
#
loop_
_entity.id
_entity.type
_entity.pdbx_description
1 polymer ?
#
loop_
_entity_poly.entity_id
_entity_poly.type
_entity_poly.pdbx_seq_one_letter_code
_entity_poly.pdbx_strand_id
1 'polypeptide(L)'
;MPYSYLTASLDDLTRFATTQLAGGRYGDTTLLSADTTQRMQTGQVSTGGSGRYGLGWRETTLTGPDARIVWHAGATPGYFSHLVLVPETRIGVVVLANAYSLAMDPLLVSAAFNIARVLHAAPTVEAEPDPLLTGGLVGLVGLAALLVVALAWAVVRVVRRRRSGAARCRREIVRTVGWVVGCGGLAATVVWGVPALQGADGLGQVSLWMPDAAQVIGGVAGLAAMVALTRLAGLALAPRRSTPDR
;
A
#
# COMPACT_ATOMS: atom_id res chain seq x y z
N MET A 1 3.31 3.03 -24.86
CA MET A 1 3.40 4.26 -24.03
C MET A 1 4.84 4.41 -23.54
N PRO A 2 5.55 5.53 -23.78
CA PRO A 2 6.95 5.71 -23.41
C PRO A 2 7.18 6.03 -21.90
N TYR A 3 6.23 5.68 -21.03
CA TYR A 3 6.30 5.92 -19.59
C TYR A 3 6.22 4.58 -18.84
N SER A 4 7.28 4.22 -18.12
CA SER A 4 7.30 3.22 -17.04
C SER A 4 7.15 1.72 -17.38
N TYR A 5 7.43 1.29 -18.62
CA TYR A 5 7.40 -0.14 -19.01
C TYR A 5 8.73 -0.69 -19.55
N LEU A 6 9.84 0.01 -19.30
CA LEU A 6 11.15 -0.55 -19.59
C LEU A 6 11.50 -1.63 -18.58
N THR A 7 11.89 -2.80 -19.08
CA THR A 7 12.47 -3.89 -18.27
C THR A 7 13.96 -3.93 -18.53
N ALA A 8 14.77 -4.00 -17.47
CA ALA A 8 16.22 -4.06 -17.57
C ALA A 8 16.78 -4.97 -16.47
N SER A 9 17.92 -5.60 -16.74
CA SER A 9 18.64 -6.35 -15.72
C SER A 9 19.45 -5.41 -14.81
N LEU A 10 19.94 -5.95 -13.68
CA LEU A 10 20.88 -5.22 -12.83
C LEU A 10 22.15 -4.82 -13.60
N ASP A 11 22.64 -5.69 -14.49
CA ASP A 11 23.81 -5.41 -15.34
C ASP A 11 23.54 -4.23 -16.27
N ASP A 12 22.36 -4.18 -16.90
CA ASP A 12 21.99 -3.08 -17.80
C ASP A 12 21.90 -1.76 -17.04
N LEU A 13 21.27 -1.76 -15.87
CA LEU A 13 21.18 -0.57 -15.02
C LEU A 13 22.54 -0.14 -14.47
N THR A 14 23.45 -1.08 -14.20
CA THR A 14 24.81 -0.77 -13.76
C THR A 14 25.62 -0.14 -14.90
N ARG A 15 25.50 -0.63 -16.13
CA ARG A 15 26.12 0.00 -17.31
C ARG A 15 25.53 1.38 -17.56
N PHE A 16 24.21 1.53 -17.44
CA PHE A 16 23.55 2.82 -17.55
C PHE A 16 24.05 3.81 -16.48
N ALA A 17 24.09 3.40 -15.21
CA ALA A 17 24.62 4.20 -14.10
C ALA A 17 26.07 4.63 -14.33
N THR A 18 26.92 3.69 -14.76
CA THR A 18 28.33 3.93 -15.07
C THR A 18 28.47 4.95 -16.20
N THR A 19 27.66 4.83 -17.25
CA THR A 19 27.63 5.77 -18.38
C THR A 19 27.24 7.17 -17.93
N GLN A 20 26.21 7.29 -17.08
CA GLN A 20 25.73 8.57 -16.56
C GLN A 20 26.76 9.25 -15.65
N LEU A 21 27.49 8.49 -14.83
CA LEU A 21 28.58 8.99 -13.98
C LEU A 21 29.82 9.37 -14.80
N ALA A 22 30.05 8.72 -15.94
CA ALA A 22 31.14 9.01 -16.86
C ALA A 22 30.80 10.09 -17.90
N GLY A 23 29.78 10.92 -17.64
CA GLY A 23 29.41 12.04 -18.51
C GLY A 23 28.88 11.59 -19.88
N GLY A 24 28.22 10.44 -19.96
CA GLY A 24 27.63 9.91 -21.19
C GLY A 24 28.53 8.94 -21.96
N ARG A 25 29.70 8.57 -21.42
CA ARG A 25 30.66 7.65 -22.05
C ARG A 25 30.59 6.24 -21.43
N TYR A 26 30.59 5.22 -22.28
CA TYR A 26 30.71 3.83 -21.87
C TYR A 26 31.93 3.19 -22.55
N GLY A 27 32.95 2.83 -21.78
CA GLY A 27 34.24 2.39 -22.33
C GLY A 27 34.86 3.49 -23.20
N ASP A 28 35.09 3.20 -24.48
CA ASP A 28 35.61 4.15 -25.46
C ASP A 28 34.54 4.91 -26.26
N THR A 29 33.27 4.58 -26.06
CA THR A 29 32.16 5.12 -26.84
C THR A 29 31.45 6.24 -26.10
N THR A 30 31.31 7.40 -26.74
CA THR A 30 30.49 8.52 -26.24
C THR A 30 29.06 8.35 -26.77
N LEU A 31 28.12 8.03 -25.87
CA LEU A 31 26.70 7.87 -26.19
C LEU A 31 25.93 9.19 -26.04
N LEU A 32 26.29 9.99 -25.03
CA LEU A 32 25.80 11.34 -24.79
C LEU A 32 26.99 12.27 -24.54
N SER A 33 26.86 13.55 -24.92
CA SER A 33 27.88 14.52 -24.53
C SER A 33 27.85 14.79 -23.03
N ALA A 34 28.99 15.19 -22.46
CA ALA A 34 29.07 15.57 -21.05
C ALA A 34 28.11 16.72 -20.70
N ASP A 35 28.00 17.72 -21.59
CA ASP A 35 27.03 18.82 -21.45
C ASP A 35 25.59 18.32 -21.39
N THR A 36 25.21 17.41 -22.30
CA THR A 36 23.84 16.85 -22.32
C THR A 36 23.56 16.07 -21.04
N THR A 37 24.51 15.24 -20.61
CA THR A 37 24.41 14.46 -19.38
C THR A 37 24.23 15.36 -18.16
N GLN A 38 25.04 16.42 -18.05
CA GLN A 38 24.94 17.39 -16.97
C GLN A 38 23.60 18.15 -17.01
N ARG A 39 23.14 18.57 -18.19
CA ARG A 39 21.86 19.25 -18.35
C ARG A 39 20.67 18.38 -17.97
N MET A 40 20.74 17.07 -18.24
CA MET A 40 19.70 16.13 -17.81
C MET A 40 19.63 16.01 -16.28
N GLN A 41 20.79 15.98 -15.63
CA GLN A 41 20.94 15.76 -14.20
C GLN A 41 20.79 17.03 -13.36
N THR A 42 20.85 18.22 -13.97
CA THR A 42 20.67 19.51 -13.28
C THR A 42 19.19 19.78 -13.03
N GLY A 43 18.82 20.03 -11.78
CA GLY A 43 17.45 20.30 -11.36
C GLY A 43 16.96 21.67 -11.81
N GLN A 44 15.90 21.70 -12.62
CA GLN A 44 15.32 22.91 -13.19
C GLN A 44 14.14 23.43 -12.38
N VAL A 45 13.31 22.52 -11.85
CA VAL A 45 12.07 22.86 -11.13
C VAL A 45 12.16 22.40 -9.68
N SER A 46 11.78 23.23 -8.71
CA SER A 46 11.73 22.81 -7.30
C SER A 46 10.65 21.75 -7.08
N THR A 47 10.97 20.71 -6.32
CA THR A 47 10.01 19.67 -5.88
C THR A 47 9.67 19.79 -4.39
N GLY A 48 10.08 20.88 -3.74
CA GLY A 48 9.99 21.07 -2.28
C GLY A 48 11.24 20.58 -1.55
N GLY A 49 11.48 21.15 -0.36
CA GLY A 49 12.71 20.91 0.41
C GLY A 49 13.96 21.29 -0.38
N SER A 50 14.99 20.44 -0.33
CA SER A 50 16.21 20.54 -1.15
C SER A 50 16.07 19.91 -2.54
N GLY A 51 14.92 19.32 -2.86
CA GLY A 51 14.72 18.56 -4.09
C GLY A 51 14.42 19.45 -5.31
N ARG A 52 14.99 19.07 -6.45
CA ARG A 52 14.73 19.67 -7.76
C ARG A 52 14.56 18.57 -8.81
N TYR A 53 13.80 18.85 -9.86
CA TYR A 53 13.57 17.95 -10.99
C TYR A 53 14.26 18.47 -12.25
N GLY A 54 15.10 17.66 -12.85
CA GLY A 54 15.78 17.90 -14.13
C GLY A 54 15.07 17.22 -15.30
N LEU A 55 15.81 16.84 -16.34
CA LEU A 55 15.24 16.14 -17.50
C LEU A 55 15.22 14.63 -17.25
N GLY A 56 14.17 14.16 -16.58
CA GLY A 56 14.00 12.74 -16.24
C GLY A 56 14.85 12.28 -15.05
N TRP A 57 15.32 13.22 -14.22
CA TRP A 57 16.10 12.96 -13.01
C TRP A 57 15.62 13.84 -11.87
N ARG A 58 15.75 13.32 -10.65
CA ARG A 58 15.62 14.11 -9.42
C ARG A 58 17.01 14.44 -8.93
N GLU A 59 17.22 15.69 -8.55
CA GLU A 59 18.43 16.19 -7.92
C GLU A 59 18.09 16.58 -6.48
N THR A 60 18.90 16.15 -5.52
CA THR A 60 18.77 16.57 -4.11
C THR A 60 20.13 16.51 -3.42
N THR A 61 20.17 16.98 -2.18
CA THR A 61 21.31 16.79 -1.27
C THR A 61 21.03 15.60 -0.38
N LEU A 62 21.94 14.62 -0.38
CA LEU A 62 21.90 13.48 0.52
C LEU A 62 22.30 13.94 1.93
N THR A 63 21.32 14.00 2.83
CA THR A 63 21.52 14.37 4.23
C THR A 63 22.48 13.40 4.94
N GLY A 64 23.42 13.97 5.71
CA GLY A 64 24.50 13.24 6.38
C GLY A 64 25.84 13.61 5.77
N PRO A 65 26.18 13.11 4.57
CA PRO A 65 27.41 13.48 3.88
C PRO A 65 27.34 14.81 3.12
N ASP A 66 26.18 15.47 3.07
CA ASP A 66 25.91 16.70 2.31
C ASP A 66 26.33 16.61 0.83
N ALA A 67 26.23 15.40 0.27
CA ALA A 67 26.62 15.10 -1.10
C ALA A 67 25.45 15.38 -2.06
N ARG A 68 25.76 15.96 -3.22
CA ARG A 68 24.80 16.06 -4.31
C ARG A 68 24.48 14.67 -4.83
N ILE A 69 23.21 14.35 -4.97
CA ILE A 69 22.77 13.11 -5.58
C ILE A 69 21.77 13.35 -6.70
N VAL A 70 21.84 12.50 -7.71
CA VAL A 70 20.93 12.49 -8.85
C VAL A 70 20.32 11.10 -8.94
N TRP A 71 19.00 11.01 -8.93
CA TRP A 71 18.33 9.74 -8.74
C TRP A 71 16.99 9.66 -9.48
N HIS A 72 16.52 8.44 -9.66
CA HIS A 72 15.19 8.16 -10.14
C HIS A 72 14.70 6.83 -9.55
N ALA A 73 13.47 6.83 -9.03
CA ALA A 73 12.79 5.64 -8.56
C ALA A 73 11.61 5.32 -9.49
N GLY A 74 11.27 4.04 -9.58
CA GLY A 74 10.15 3.55 -10.37
C GLY A 74 9.49 2.40 -9.65
N ALA A 75 8.16 2.39 -9.66
CA ALA A 75 7.38 1.31 -9.09
C ALA A 75 6.28 0.89 -10.06
N THR A 76 6.11 -0.41 -10.18
CA THR A 76 4.92 -1.04 -10.74
C THR A 76 4.38 -2.03 -9.72
N PRO A 77 3.13 -2.50 -9.85
CA PRO A 77 2.58 -3.51 -8.97
C PRO A 77 3.51 -4.73 -8.85
N GLY A 78 4.05 -4.97 -7.65
CA GLY A 78 4.97 -6.07 -7.36
C GLY A 78 6.44 -5.82 -7.71
N TYR A 79 6.82 -4.68 -8.30
CA TYR A 79 8.22 -4.41 -8.66
C TYR A 79 8.65 -2.98 -8.32
N PHE A 80 9.89 -2.82 -7.90
CA PHE A 80 10.49 -1.53 -7.59
C PHE A 80 11.91 -1.46 -8.14
N SER A 81 12.28 -0.28 -8.62
CA SER A 81 13.64 0.05 -9.04
C SER A 81 14.03 1.42 -8.53
N HIS A 82 15.28 1.57 -8.10
CA HIS A 82 15.82 2.85 -7.66
C HIS A 82 17.29 2.94 -8.04
N LEU A 83 17.59 4.00 -8.78
CA LEU A 83 18.93 4.36 -9.20
C LEU A 83 19.33 5.66 -8.50
N VAL A 84 20.45 5.65 -7.78
CA VAL A 84 21.03 6.81 -7.11
C VAL A 84 22.46 6.98 -7.58
N LEU A 85 22.79 8.18 -8.06
CA LEU A 85 24.13 8.56 -8.52
C LEU A 85 24.67 9.63 -7.59
N VAL A 86 25.95 9.50 -7.21
CA VAL A 86 26.74 10.52 -6.52
C VAL A 86 27.88 10.93 -7.47
N PRO A 87 27.66 11.94 -8.33
CA PRO A 87 28.61 12.26 -9.41
C PRO A 87 30.01 12.62 -8.92
N GLU A 88 30.11 13.34 -7.80
CA GLU A 88 31.36 13.87 -7.25
C GLU A 88 32.30 12.74 -6.79
N THR A 89 31.74 11.65 -6.25
CA THR A 89 32.50 10.47 -5.81
C THR A 89 32.46 9.32 -6.82
N ARG A 90 31.77 9.50 -7.95
CA ARG A 90 31.55 8.47 -8.99
C ARG A 90 30.96 7.18 -8.43
N ILE A 91 30.04 7.30 -7.46
CA ILE A 91 29.33 6.18 -6.86
C ILE A 91 27.95 6.06 -7.53
N GLY A 92 27.58 4.83 -7.88
CA GLY A 92 26.24 4.47 -8.35
C GLY A 92 25.65 3.36 -7.50
N VAL A 93 24.41 3.54 -7.06
CA VAL A 93 23.64 2.55 -6.30
C VAL A 93 22.40 2.17 -7.10
N VAL A 94 22.21 0.87 -7.31
CA VAL A 94 21.03 0.30 -7.95
C VAL A 94 20.35 -0.64 -6.96
N VAL A 95 19.08 -0.40 -6.66
CA VAL A 95 18.24 -1.28 -5.86
C VAL A 95 17.08 -1.75 -6.72
N LEU A 96 16.89 -3.06 -6.77
CA LEU A 96 15.76 -3.71 -7.43
C LEU A 96 15.02 -4.57 -6.41
N ALA A 97 13.70 -4.55 -6.43
CA ALA A 97 12.88 -5.47 -5.64
C ALA A 97 11.78 -6.08 -6.49
N ASN A 98 11.54 -7.37 -6.28
CA ASN A 98 10.44 -8.16 -6.85
C ASN A 98 9.24 -8.26 -5.89
N ALA A 99 9.14 -7.30 -4.97
CA ALA A 99 8.00 -7.12 -4.09
C ALA A 99 7.83 -5.62 -3.87
N TYR A 100 6.61 -5.12 -4.11
CA TYR A 100 6.27 -3.72 -3.89
C TYR A 100 4.78 -3.58 -3.55
N SER A 101 4.51 -2.74 -2.55
CA SER A 101 3.23 -2.11 -2.28
C SER A 101 3.48 -0.66 -1.87
N LEU A 102 2.45 0.20 -1.90
CA LEU A 102 2.59 1.60 -1.48
C LEU A 102 3.17 1.75 -0.06
N ALA A 103 2.85 0.83 0.84
CA ALA A 103 3.37 0.86 2.22
C ALA A 103 4.88 0.57 2.30
N MET A 104 5.47 -0.07 1.29
CA MET A 104 6.89 -0.38 1.23
C MET A 104 7.74 0.74 0.62
N ASP A 105 7.12 1.73 -0.03
CA ASP A 105 7.83 2.78 -0.77
C ASP A 105 8.86 3.53 0.10
N PRO A 106 8.52 4.01 1.32
CA PRO A 106 9.50 4.73 2.16
C PRO A 106 10.72 3.87 2.50
N LEU A 107 10.49 2.58 2.78
CA LEU A 107 11.55 1.63 3.12
C LEU A 107 12.48 1.39 1.93
N LEU A 108 11.94 1.12 0.74
CA LEU A 108 12.71 0.80 -0.46
C LEU A 108 13.46 2.02 -1.01
N VAL A 109 12.84 3.20 -0.96
CA VAL A 109 13.50 4.47 -1.30
C VAL A 109 14.63 4.74 -0.32
N SER A 110 14.38 4.64 0.98
CA SER A 110 15.40 4.87 2.02
C SER A 110 16.56 3.88 1.93
N ALA A 111 16.31 2.62 1.58
CA ALA A 111 17.35 1.60 1.44
C ALA A 111 18.44 2.03 0.44
N ALA A 112 18.07 2.54 -0.75
CA ALA A 112 19.05 3.01 -1.73
C ALA A 112 19.85 4.21 -1.24
N PHE A 113 19.18 5.20 -0.62
CA PHE A 113 19.88 6.36 -0.03
C PHE A 113 20.78 5.95 1.13
N ASN A 114 20.37 4.98 1.94
CA ASN A 114 21.16 4.48 3.06
C ASN A 114 22.41 3.73 2.61
N ILE A 115 22.35 2.97 1.51
CA ILE A 115 23.55 2.38 0.90
C ILE A 115 24.53 3.50 0.50
N ALA A 116 24.05 4.57 -0.14
CA ALA A 116 24.89 5.72 -0.48
C ALA A 116 25.47 6.39 0.78
N ARG A 117 24.70 6.56 1.86
CA ARG A 117 25.20 7.09 3.14
C ARG A 117 26.30 6.21 3.73
N VAL A 118 26.10 4.89 3.77
CA VAL A 118 27.10 3.94 4.30
C VAL A 118 28.40 3.99 3.50
N LEU A 119 28.33 4.10 2.16
CA LEU A 119 29.51 4.27 1.31
C LEU A 119 30.27 5.58 1.58
N HIS A 120 29.60 6.58 2.15
CA HIS A 120 30.18 7.83 2.62
C HIS A 120 30.50 7.82 4.14
N ALA A 121 30.46 6.66 4.80
CA ALA A 121 30.65 6.52 6.25
C ALA A 121 29.67 7.37 7.10
N ALA A 122 28.51 7.70 6.55
CA ALA A 122 27.44 8.42 7.23
C ALA A 122 26.41 7.43 7.84
N PRO A 123 25.74 7.81 8.94
CA PRO A 123 24.70 6.97 9.54
C PRO A 123 23.49 6.82 8.62
N THR A 124 22.80 5.69 8.74
CA THR A 124 21.54 5.44 8.05
C THR A 124 20.39 6.23 8.67
N VAL A 125 19.43 6.64 7.85
CA VAL A 125 18.18 7.27 8.28
C VAL A 125 17.07 6.23 8.22
N GLU A 126 16.38 6.00 9.32
CA GLU A 126 15.23 5.09 9.33
C GLU A 126 14.11 5.63 8.46
N ALA A 127 13.45 4.73 7.73
CA ALA A 127 12.27 5.09 6.96
C ALA A 127 11.08 5.21 7.91
N GLU A 128 10.42 6.37 7.90
CA GLU A 128 9.15 6.53 8.60
C GLU A 128 8.02 5.96 7.73
N PRO A 129 7.24 4.98 8.24
CA PRO A 129 6.06 4.49 7.53
C PRO A 129 5.03 5.60 7.35
N ASP A 130 4.28 5.56 6.25
CA ASP A 130 3.15 6.46 6.09
C ASP A 130 2.09 6.17 7.18
N PRO A 131 1.78 7.15 8.06
CA PRO A 131 0.85 6.95 9.16
C PRO A 131 -0.58 6.67 8.69
N LEU A 132 -0.97 7.19 7.52
CA LEU A 132 -2.30 6.96 6.96
C LEU A 132 -2.44 5.52 6.45
N LEU A 133 -1.42 5.02 5.72
CA LEU A 133 -1.41 3.63 5.23
C LEU A 133 -1.35 2.65 6.41
N THR A 134 -0.44 2.89 7.36
CA THR A 134 -0.24 2.03 8.53
C THR A 134 -1.47 2.04 9.44
N GLY A 135 -1.96 3.23 9.80
CA GLY A 135 -3.14 3.39 10.65
C GLY A 135 -4.41 2.84 10.01
N GLY A 136 -4.58 3.03 8.70
CA GLY A 136 -5.70 2.46 7.93
C GLY A 136 -5.70 0.93 7.98
N LEU A 137 -4.55 0.30 7.73
CA LEU A 137 -4.42 -1.16 7.77
C LEU A 137 -4.69 -1.71 9.18
N VAL A 138 -4.10 -1.10 10.22
CA VAL A 138 -4.33 -1.49 11.63
C VAL A 138 -5.81 -1.35 11.99
N GLY A 139 -6.47 -0.27 11.56
CA GLY A 139 -7.90 -0.05 11.76
C GLY A 139 -8.76 -1.13 11.11
N LEU A 140 -8.45 -1.51 9.87
CA LEU A 140 -9.15 -2.58 9.15
C LEU A 140 -8.96 -3.94 9.82
N VAL A 141 -7.74 -4.26 10.28
CA VAL A 141 -7.46 -5.49 11.03
C VAL A 141 -8.20 -5.52 12.37
N GLY A 142 -8.21 -4.40 13.10
CA GLY A 142 -8.97 -4.26 14.33
C GLY A 142 -10.48 -4.45 14.12
N LEU A 143 -11.02 -3.88 13.04
CA LEU A 143 -12.41 -4.08 12.65
C LEU A 143 -12.71 -5.55 12.30
N ALA A 144 -11.82 -6.23 11.58
CA ALA A 144 -11.95 -7.66 11.29
C ALA A 144 -12.00 -8.48 12.59
N ALA A 145 -11.10 -8.21 13.55
CA ALA A 145 -11.09 -8.88 14.84
C ALA A 145 -12.40 -8.67 15.63
N LEU A 146 -12.95 -7.45 15.63
CA LEU A 146 -14.24 -7.15 16.25
C LEU A 146 -15.39 -7.93 15.58
N LEU A 147 -15.36 -8.08 14.26
CA LEU A 147 -16.36 -8.87 13.54
C LEU A 147 -16.24 -10.38 13.82
N VAL A 148 -15.02 -10.91 14.00
CA VAL A 148 -14.81 -12.30 14.43
C VAL A 148 -15.45 -12.52 15.81
N VAL A 149 -15.24 -11.61 16.77
CA VAL A 149 -15.88 -11.67 18.08
C VAL A 149 -17.41 -11.58 17.96
N ALA A 150 -17.91 -10.65 17.13
CA ALA A 150 -19.35 -10.50 16.89
C ALA A 150 -19.98 -11.75 16.26
N LEU A 151 -19.25 -12.41 15.35
CA LEU A 151 -19.65 -13.67 14.72
C LEU A 151 -19.71 -14.80 15.74
N ALA A 152 -18.65 -14.99 16.53
CA ALA A 152 -18.62 -16.00 17.60
C ALA A 152 -19.78 -15.78 18.59
N TRP A 153 -20.01 -14.53 19.00
CA TRP A 153 -21.13 -14.19 19.88
C TRP A 153 -22.50 -14.45 19.23
N ALA A 154 -22.65 -14.15 17.94
CA ALA A 154 -23.87 -14.43 17.19
C ALA A 154 -24.15 -15.95 17.14
N VAL A 155 -23.14 -16.77 16.82
CA VAL A 155 -23.24 -18.23 16.79
C VAL A 155 -23.65 -18.79 18.15
N VAL A 156 -22.94 -18.42 19.22
CA VAL A 156 -23.23 -18.88 20.59
C VAL A 156 -24.67 -18.52 20.98
N ARG A 157 -25.12 -17.31 20.66
CA ARG A 157 -26.49 -16.87 20.95
C ARG A 157 -27.53 -17.67 20.19
N VAL A 158 -27.29 -17.99 18.92
CA VAL A 158 -28.20 -18.82 18.11
C VAL A 158 -28.30 -20.23 18.68
N VAL A 159 -27.16 -20.84 19.04
CA VAL A 159 -27.12 -22.17 19.66
C VAL A 159 -27.86 -22.20 21.00
N ARG A 160 -27.58 -21.25 21.89
CA ARG A 160 -28.25 -21.16 23.20
C ARG A 160 -29.76 -20.99 23.08
N ARG A 161 -30.22 -20.18 22.11
CA ARG A 161 -31.66 -19.98 21.88
C ARG A 161 -32.37 -21.17 21.29
N ARG A 162 -31.72 -21.89 20.36
CA ARG A 162 -32.25 -23.15 19.85
C ARG A 162 -32.46 -24.15 21.00
N ARG A 163 -31.49 -24.24 21.92
CA ARG A 163 -31.61 -25.10 23.12
C ARG A 163 -32.74 -24.66 24.05
N SER A 164 -32.96 -23.35 24.21
CA SER A 164 -34.00 -22.83 25.10
C SER A 164 -35.40 -22.77 24.48
N GLY A 165 -35.58 -23.16 23.21
CA GLY A 165 -36.88 -23.10 22.52
C GLY A 165 -37.48 -21.69 22.40
N ALA A 166 -36.66 -20.64 22.49
CA ALA A 166 -37.17 -19.27 22.59
C ALA A 166 -37.89 -18.82 21.31
N ALA A 167 -39.17 -18.49 21.43
CA ALA A 167 -39.99 -18.05 20.30
C ALA A 167 -39.60 -16.66 19.78
N ARG A 168 -39.78 -16.44 18.48
CA ARG A 168 -39.48 -15.18 17.79
C ARG A 168 -40.41 -14.06 18.28
N CYS A 169 -39.86 -12.86 18.51
CA CYS A 169 -40.63 -11.66 18.84
C CYS A 169 -40.24 -10.47 17.96
N ARG A 170 -41.11 -9.45 17.88
CA ARG A 170 -40.89 -8.24 17.06
C ARG A 170 -39.54 -7.58 17.34
N ARG A 171 -39.13 -7.52 18.61
CA ARG A 171 -37.83 -6.95 19.02
C ARG A 171 -36.65 -7.68 18.37
N GLU A 172 -36.73 -8.99 18.21
CA GLU A 172 -35.65 -9.78 17.62
C GLU A 172 -35.61 -9.68 16.09
N ILE A 173 -36.77 -9.52 15.45
CA ILE A 173 -36.84 -9.18 14.03
C ILE A 173 -36.16 -7.82 13.80
N VAL A 174 -36.56 -6.79 14.55
CA VAL A 174 -35.98 -5.43 14.42
C VAL A 174 -34.47 -5.45 14.66
N ARG A 175 -33.99 -6.15 15.70
CA ARG A 175 -32.54 -6.29 15.95
C ARG A 175 -31.81 -6.99 14.80
N THR A 176 -32.39 -8.05 14.24
CA THR A 176 -31.79 -8.80 13.14
C THR A 176 -31.70 -7.92 11.89
N VAL A 177 -32.78 -7.21 11.55
CA VAL A 177 -32.79 -6.23 10.44
C VAL A 177 -31.73 -5.16 10.67
N GLY A 178 -31.62 -4.61 11.88
CA GLY A 178 -30.58 -3.62 12.21
C GLY A 178 -29.16 -4.15 12.01
N TRP A 179 -28.89 -5.39 12.42
CA TRP A 179 -27.59 -6.04 12.17
C TRP A 179 -27.32 -6.27 10.69
N VAL A 180 -28.31 -6.73 9.93
CA VAL A 180 -28.17 -6.97 8.48
C VAL A 180 -27.90 -5.67 7.74
N VAL A 181 -28.67 -4.63 8.02
CA VAL A 181 -28.47 -3.30 7.44
C VAL A 181 -27.11 -2.73 7.85
N GLY A 182 -26.73 -2.83 9.12
CA GLY A 182 -25.45 -2.36 9.62
C GLY A 182 -24.26 -3.09 9.00
N CYS A 183 -24.31 -4.41 8.88
CA CYS A 183 -23.26 -5.20 8.24
C CYS A 183 -23.18 -4.93 6.73
N GLY A 184 -24.33 -4.78 6.06
CA GLY A 184 -24.39 -4.43 4.64
C GLY A 184 -23.82 -3.03 4.39
N GLY A 185 -24.18 -2.05 5.20
CA GLY A 185 -23.61 -0.71 5.16
C GLY A 185 -22.10 -0.71 5.41
N LEU A 186 -21.63 -1.44 6.43
CA LEU A 186 -20.20 -1.58 6.71
C LEU A 186 -19.44 -2.19 5.53
N ALA A 187 -19.94 -3.31 4.97
CA ALA A 187 -19.31 -3.95 3.82
C ALA A 187 -19.26 -2.99 2.61
N ALA A 188 -20.33 -2.25 2.36
CA ALA A 188 -20.37 -1.23 1.31
C ALA A 188 -19.35 -0.11 1.55
N THR A 189 -19.27 0.43 2.76
CA THR A 189 -18.32 1.48 3.13
C THR A 189 -16.87 1.02 2.99
N VAL A 190 -16.56 -0.23 3.37
CA VAL A 190 -15.18 -0.72 3.30
C VAL A 190 -14.79 -1.10 1.86
N VAL A 191 -15.71 -1.63 1.05
CA VAL A 191 -15.43 -2.02 -0.35
C VAL A 191 -15.39 -0.83 -1.30
N TRP A 192 -16.22 0.19 -1.10
CA TRP A 192 -16.29 1.35 -2.01
C TRP A 192 -15.79 2.65 -1.38
N GLY A 193 -16.09 2.88 -0.09
CA GLY A 193 -15.70 4.10 0.61
C GLY A 193 -14.20 4.19 0.89
N VAL A 194 -13.58 3.11 1.38
CA VAL A 194 -12.13 3.11 1.68
C VAL A 194 -11.28 3.35 0.42
N PRO A 195 -11.50 2.65 -0.72
CA PRO A 195 -10.78 2.97 -1.95
C PRO A 195 -11.00 4.42 -2.41
N ALA A 196 -12.23 4.93 -2.34
CA ALA A 196 -12.54 6.29 -2.76
C ALA A 196 -11.82 7.35 -1.90
N LEU A 197 -11.69 7.13 -0.59
CA LEU A 197 -10.93 8.01 0.31
C LEU A 197 -9.43 8.05 -0.02
N GLN A 198 -8.92 7.02 -0.68
CA GLN A 198 -7.53 6.93 -1.13
C GLN A 198 -7.34 7.38 -2.59
N GLY A 199 -8.39 7.92 -3.22
CA GLY A 199 -8.36 8.32 -4.63
C GLY A 199 -8.26 7.14 -5.61
N ALA A 200 -8.59 5.93 -5.16
CA ALA A 200 -8.61 4.75 -6.01
C ALA A 200 -10.01 4.56 -6.63
N ASP A 201 -10.04 4.16 -7.91
CA ASP A 201 -11.26 3.90 -8.69
C ASP A 201 -11.94 2.56 -8.33
N GLY A 202 -11.65 2.02 -7.15
CA GLY A 202 -12.26 0.82 -6.60
C GLY A 202 -11.25 -0.22 -6.09
N LEU A 203 -11.79 -1.34 -5.63
CA LEU A 203 -11.02 -2.40 -4.99
C LEU A 203 -9.98 -3.05 -5.94
N GLY A 204 -10.21 -3.01 -7.26
CA GLY A 204 -9.24 -3.50 -8.24
C GLY A 204 -7.92 -2.73 -8.19
N GLN A 205 -7.98 -1.39 -8.16
CA GLN A 205 -6.78 -0.56 -8.04
C GLN A 205 -6.09 -0.75 -6.68
N VAL A 206 -6.87 -0.87 -5.59
CA VAL A 206 -6.29 -1.16 -4.27
C VAL A 206 -5.62 -2.53 -4.25
N SER A 207 -6.23 -3.56 -4.86
CA SER A 207 -5.62 -4.90 -4.94
C SER A 207 -4.31 -4.93 -5.72
N LEU A 208 -4.15 -4.00 -6.65
CA LEU A 208 -2.98 -3.88 -7.48
C LEU A 208 -1.82 -3.19 -6.75
N TRP A 209 -2.09 -2.12 -6.00
CA TRP A 209 -1.06 -1.30 -5.34
C TRP A 209 -0.86 -1.60 -3.83
N MET A 210 -1.87 -2.19 -3.20
CA MET A 210 -1.95 -2.49 -1.77
C MET A 210 -2.69 -3.84 -1.55
N PRO A 211 -2.10 -4.97 -2.02
CA PRO A 211 -2.77 -6.27 -2.00
C PRO A 211 -3.16 -6.73 -0.59
N ASP A 212 -2.36 -6.39 0.41
CA ASP A 212 -2.62 -6.61 1.84
C ASP A 212 -3.89 -5.88 2.30
N ALA A 213 -4.02 -4.58 2.02
CA ALA A 213 -5.21 -3.82 2.37
C ALA A 213 -6.45 -4.35 1.65
N ALA A 214 -6.34 -4.71 0.37
CA ALA A 214 -7.44 -5.29 -0.39
C ALA A 214 -7.92 -6.64 0.20
N GLN A 215 -6.99 -7.49 0.64
CA GLN A 215 -7.31 -8.76 1.31
C GLN A 215 -8.05 -8.52 2.63
N VAL A 216 -7.59 -7.56 3.44
CA VAL A 216 -8.25 -7.23 4.70
C VAL A 216 -9.64 -6.62 4.46
N ILE A 217 -9.80 -5.73 3.47
CA ILE A 217 -11.10 -5.18 3.04
C ILE A 217 -12.07 -6.31 2.68
N GLY A 218 -11.63 -7.25 1.83
CA GLY A 218 -12.42 -8.43 1.45
C GLY A 218 -12.78 -9.29 2.67
N GLY A 219 -11.83 -9.50 3.58
CA GLY A 219 -12.04 -10.22 4.83
C GLY A 219 -13.09 -9.57 5.74
N VAL A 220 -13.02 -8.25 5.91
CA VAL A 220 -14.00 -7.46 6.69
C VAL A 220 -15.40 -7.57 6.07
N ALA A 221 -15.52 -7.40 4.75
CA ALA A 221 -16.80 -7.54 4.05
C ALA A 221 -17.38 -8.96 4.19
N GLY A 222 -16.54 -9.99 4.04
CA GLY A 222 -16.92 -11.39 4.22
C GLY A 222 -17.36 -11.70 5.66
N LEU A 223 -16.64 -11.20 6.66
CA LEU A 223 -16.98 -11.34 8.08
C LEU A 223 -18.31 -10.65 8.41
N ALA A 224 -18.54 -9.44 7.91
CA ALA A 224 -19.79 -8.73 8.07
C ALA A 224 -20.97 -9.52 7.46
N ALA A 225 -20.79 -10.08 6.26
CA ALA A 225 -21.78 -10.94 5.63
C ALA A 225 -22.07 -12.20 6.46
N MET A 226 -21.04 -12.87 7.00
CA MET A 226 -21.22 -14.04 7.87
C MET A 226 -21.98 -13.71 9.16
N VAL A 227 -21.72 -12.54 9.77
CA VAL A 227 -22.48 -12.07 10.94
C VAL A 227 -23.95 -11.88 10.57
N ALA A 228 -24.24 -11.19 9.47
CA ALA A 228 -25.61 -10.96 8.99
C ALA A 228 -26.36 -12.27 8.70
N LEU A 229 -25.73 -13.19 7.97
CA LEU A 229 -26.29 -14.50 7.63
C LEU A 229 -26.55 -15.35 8.88
N THR A 230 -25.63 -15.37 9.84
CA THR A 230 -25.80 -16.09 11.12
C THR A 230 -27.01 -15.57 11.90
N ARG A 231 -27.22 -14.25 11.89
CA ARG A 231 -28.39 -13.62 12.55
C ARG A 231 -29.69 -13.96 11.84
N LEU A 232 -29.70 -13.91 10.50
CA LEU A 232 -30.86 -14.28 9.69
C LEU A 232 -31.23 -15.76 9.88
N ALA A 233 -30.25 -16.65 9.87
CA ALA A 233 -30.44 -18.07 10.14
C ALA A 233 -31.02 -18.26 11.55
N GLY A 234 -30.43 -17.63 12.56
CA GLY A 234 -30.94 -17.66 13.93
C GLY A 234 -32.39 -17.20 14.06
N LEU A 235 -32.78 -16.17 13.31
CA LEU A 235 -34.16 -15.71 13.24
C LEU A 235 -35.05 -16.75 12.56
N ALA A 236 -34.68 -17.22 11.37
CA ALA A 236 -35.41 -18.19 10.55
C ALA A 236 -35.74 -19.48 11.33
N LEU A 237 -34.79 -19.93 12.14
CA LEU A 237 -34.85 -21.17 12.90
C LEU A 237 -35.60 -21.05 14.25
N ALA A 238 -35.98 -19.83 14.66
CA ALA A 238 -36.74 -19.64 15.89
C ALA A 238 -38.25 -19.89 15.68
N PRO A 239 -38.92 -20.65 16.58
CA PRO A 239 -40.35 -20.96 16.47
C PRO A 239 -41.21 -19.70 16.55
N ARG A 240 -42.36 -19.69 15.88
CA ARG A 240 -43.33 -18.58 15.95
C ARG A 240 -43.98 -18.56 17.33
N ARG A 241 -44.15 -17.37 17.93
CA ARG A 241 -45.01 -17.24 19.13
C ARG A 241 -46.43 -17.60 18.72
N SER A 242 -46.99 -18.66 19.30
CA SER A 242 -48.41 -18.95 19.25
C SER A 242 -49.16 -17.81 19.97
N THR A 243 -50.08 -17.18 19.27
CA THR A 243 -51.11 -16.34 19.89
C THR A 243 -52.03 -17.25 20.69
N PRO A 244 -52.30 -16.97 21.98
CA PRO A 244 -53.32 -17.73 22.70
C PRO A 244 -54.67 -17.50 22.04
N ASP A 245 -55.34 -18.60 21.66
CA ASP A 245 -56.74 -18.57 21.20
C ASP A 245 -57.59 -17.86 22.26
N ARG A 246 -58.40 -16.91 21.80
CA ARG A 246 -59.43 -16.22 22.60
C ARG A 246 -60.79 -16.67 22.11
#